data_AF-A0A5C6D9Y4-F1
#
_entry.id   AF-A0A5C6D9Y4-F1
#
_cell.length_a   1.000
_cell.length_b   1.000
_cell.length_c   1.000
_cell.angle_alpha   90.00
_cell.angle_beta   90.00
_cell.angle_gamma   90.00
#
_symmetry.space_group_name_H-M   'P 1'
#
loop_
_entity.id
_entity.type
_entity.pdbx_description
1 polymer ?
#
loop_
_entity_poly.entity_id
_entity_poly.type
_entity_poly.pdbx_seq_one_letter_code
_entity_poly.pdbx_strand_id
1 'polypeptide(L)'
;MMNSFPFTRSSFVGRRSRPRSAGFTLVELLVVIAIIGVLVGLALPAMQNLRELSRRTACQQNLVQLSLGLSSYALHHSHYPIGTIAKAGPVRSEPVGYHHNWISGLLPNIDAKVVYEAIDRETSVYSPSNAEIRSLSIPTLICPSETGMRQNTTCYAGIHASTETPIDVTNNGVMFLNKPIRDSDITDGLSYTVFVAEKLSRFEEDLGWSSGTRSSLRNTGHQINAELARIRGPQGPDQEVDALYVGGIASDHPGGAHLLMGSGEYKFRSDTMDMEILRQMGSRSGDPLPLEWKSDEPPSESIPLVDSATAAARTPNDGGDSNTVDSDGGGSE
;
A
#
# COMPACT_ATOMS: atom_id res chain seq x y z
N MET A 1 -62.75 74.21 -20.61
CA MET A 1 -62.22 75.17 -19.60
C MET A 1 -61.33 74.39 -18.64
N MET A 2 -60.02 74.56 -18.73
CA MET A 2 -59.08 74.29 -17.63
C MET A 2 -57.72 74.89 -18.00
N ASN A 3 -57.24 75.73 -17.10
CA ASN A 3 -56.08 76.61 -17.17
C ASN A 3 -54.79 75.89 -16.74
N SER A 4 -53.65 76.42 -17.23
CA SER A 4 -52.34 76.57 -16.56
C SER A 4 -51.63 75.27 -16.08
N PHE A 5 -50.32 75.05 -16.25
CA PHE A 5 -49.16 75.91 -15.99
C PHE A 5 -47.91 75.38 -16.75
N PRO A 6 -46.91 76.21 -17.08
CA PRO A 6 -45.61 75.74 -17.56
C PRO A 6 -44.72 75.34 -16.37
N PHE A 7 -44.28 74.08 -16.33
CA PHE A 7 -43.27 73.64 -15.37
C PHE A 7 -41.88 73.83 -15.99
N THR A 8 -41.16 74.85 -15.52
CA THR A 8 -39.75 75.08 -15.81
C THR A 8 -38.90 73.99 -15.14
N ARG A 9 -38.27 73.13 -15.94
CA ARG A 9 -37.25 72.18 -15.46
C ARG A 9 -35.99 72.95 -15.06
N SER A 10 -35.76 73.10 -13.76
CA SER A 10 -34.46 73.49 -13.22
C SER A 10 -33.47 72.32 -13.40
N SER A 11 -32.47 72.51 -14.26
CA SER A 11 -31.36 71.59 -14.46
C SER A 11 -30.36 71.74 -13.31
N PHE A 12 -30.48 70.87 -12.30
CA PHE A 12 -29.39 70.65 -11.34
C PHE A 12 -28.21 69.98 -12.06
N VAL A 13 -27.25 70.80 -12.49
CA VAL A 13 -25.92 70.34 -12.91
C VAL A 13 -25.16 69.90 -11.66
N GLY A 14 -25.34 68.63 -11.27
CA GLY A 14 -24.46 67.98 -10.31
C GLY A 14 -23.07 67.87 -10.92
N ARG A 15 -22.10 68.63 -10.40
CA ARG A 15 -20.67 68.41 -10.67
C ARG A 15 -20.33 66.98 -10.26
N ARG A 16 -20.20 66.06 -11.23
CA ARG A 16 -19.50 64.80 -11.03
C ARG A 16 -18.04 65.14 -10.76
N SER A 17 -17.62 65.04 -9.50
CA SER A 17 -16.21 64.93 -9.13
C SER A 17 -15.65 63.74 -9.90
N ARG A 18 -14.80 64.00 -10.88
CA ARG A 18 -14.01 62.93 -11.52
C ARG A 18 -13.22 62.25 -10.40
N PRO A 19 -13.36 60.93 -10.17
CA PRO A 19 -12.47 60.25 -9.26
C PRO A 19 -11.05 60.50 -9.77
N ARG A 20 -10.20 61.06 -8.93
CA ARG A 20 -8.78 61.23 -9.24
C ARG A 20 -8.23 59.83 -9.40
N SER A 21 -7.96 59.39 -10.63
CA SER A 21 -7.19 58.18 -10.86
C SER A 21 -5.81 58.43 -10.27
N ALA A 22 -5.52 57.85 -9.12
CA ALA A 22 -4.16 57.74 -8.62
C ALA A 22 -3.38 56.95 -9.68
N GLY A 23 -2.38 57.58 -10.29
CA GLY A 23 -1.50 56.90 -11.23
C GLY A 23 -0.65 55.88 -10.47
N PHE A 24 -0.64 54.64 -10.94
CA PHE A 24 0.17 53.58 -10.36
C PHE A 24 1.65 53.84 -10.66
N THR A 25 2.50 53.82 -9.64
CA THR A 25 3.94 54.02 -9.84
C THR A 25 4.60 52.72 -10.32
N LEU A 26 5.65 52.85 -11.13
CA LEU A 26 6.43 51.69 -11.60
C LEU A 26 7.00 50.87 -10.43
N VAL A 27 7.33 51.54 -9.32
CA VAL A 27 7.83 50.90 -8.10
C VAL A 27 6.75 50.05 -7.43
N GLU A 28 5.51 50.54 -7.32
CA GLU A 28 4.40 49.75 -6.75
C GLU A 28 4.12 48.50 -7.57
N LEU A 29 4.17 48.59 -8.90
CA LEU A 29 4.04 47.41 -9.77
C LEU A 29 5.14 46.40 -9.52
N LEU A 30 6.39 46.87 -9.44
CA LEU A 30 7.56 46.02 -9.27
C LEU A 30 7.52 45.28 -7.93
N VAL A 31 7.12 45.96 -6.84
CA VAL A 31 6.97 45.33 -5.52
C VAL A 31 5.89 44.25 -5.54
N VAL A 32 4.74 44.51 -6.19
CA VAL A 32 3.64 43.53 -6.27
C VAL A 32 4.06 42.29 -7.04
N ILE A 33 4.69 42.43 -8.21
CA ILE A 33 5.18 41.27 -8.97
C ILE A 33 6.28 40.52 -8.21
N ALA A 34 7.12 41.22 -7.43
CA ALA A 34 8.15 40.60 -6.61
C ALA A 34 7.52 39.75 -5.49
N ILE A 35 6.51 40.27 -4.79
CA ILE A 35 5.78 39.53 -3.74
C ILE A 35 5.06 38.32 -4.35
N ILE A 36 4.34 38.49 -5.46
CA ILE A 36 3.68 37.37 -6.16
C ILE A 36 4.71 36.33 -6.60
N GLY A 37 5.85 36.76 -7.15
CA GLY A 37 6.93 35.87 -7.57
C GLY A 37 7.49 35.03 -6.42
N VAL A 38 7.71 35.63 -5.24
CA VAL A 38 8.15 34.91 -4.04
C VAL A 38 7.06 33.94 -3.55
N LEU A 39 5.80 34.37 -3.48
CA LEU A 39 4.69 33.51 -3.03
C LEU A 39 4.49 32.30 -3.95
N VAL A 40 4.51 32.52 -5.27
CA VAL A 40 4.40 31.43 -6.27
C VAL A 40 5.61 30.52 -6.21
N GLY A 41 6.82 31.08 -6.06
CA GLY A 41 8.06 30.32 -5.93
C GLY A 41 8.07 29.37 -4.72
N LEU A 42 7.48 29.80 -3.60
CA LEU A 42 7.34 28.97 -2.41
C LEU A 42 6.16 27.98 -2.48
N ALA A 43 5.09 28.32 -3.21
CA ALA A 43 3.88 27.49 -3.30
C ALA A 43 4.01 26.29 -4.27
N LEU A 44 4.81 26.42 -5.33
CA LEU A 44 4.88 25.38 -6.38
C LEU A 44 5.40 24.02 -5.88
N PRO A 45 6.50 23.93 -5.11
CA PRO A 45 6.98 22.65 -4.57
C PRO A 45 5.97 22.04 -3.57
N ALA A 46 5.31 22.89 -2.78
CA ALA A 46 4.32 22.46 -1.80
C ALA A 46 3.10 21.78 -2.46
N MET A 47 2.63 22.33 -3.59
CA MET A 47 1.48 21.75 -4.32
C MET A 47 1.79 20.34 -4.88
N GLN A 48 3.02 20.06 -5.26
CA GLN A 48 3.41 18.74 -5.79
C GLN A 48 3.41 17.68 -4.68
N ASN A 49 3.97 18.02 -3.52
CA ASN A 49 3.94 17.14 -2.35
C ASN A 49 2.50 16.84 -1.90
N LEU A 50 1.64 17.87 -1.86
CA LEU A 50 0.22 17.68 -1.51
C LEU A 50 -0.53 16.77 -2.50
N ARG A 51 -0.25 16.87 -3.81
CA ARG A 51 -0.84 15.97 -4.81
C ARG A 51 -0.43 14.53 -4.57
N GLU A 52 0.83 14.29 -4.26
CA GLU A 52 1.32 12.94 -3.99
C GLU A 52 0.75 12.36 -2.70
N LEU A 53 0.64 13.17 -1.64
CA LEU A 53 -0.03 12.74 -0.40
C LEU A 53 -1.50 12.37 -0.63
N SER A 54 -2.21 13.13 -1.46
CA SER A 54 -3.58 12.82 -1.85
C SER A 54 -3.67 11.50 -2.61
N ARG A 55 -2.78 11.27 -3.59
CA ARG A 55 -2.73 10.00 -4.34
C ARG A 55 -2.40 8.80 -3.45
N ARG A 56 -1.45 8.94 -2.52
CA ARG A 56 -1.14 7.93 -1.50
C ARG A 56 -2.35 7.62 -0.63
N THR A 57 -3.03 8.64 -0.15
CA THR A 57 -4.25 8.47 0.66
C THR A 57 -5.32 7.71 -0.12
N ALA A 58 -5.51 8.02 -1.40
CA ALA A 58 -6.46 7.30 -2.25
C ALA A 58 -6.03 5.85 -2.53
N CYS A 59 -4.73 5.58 -2.74
CA CYS A 59 -4.20 4.21 -2.80
C CYS A 59 -4.46 3.43 -1.50
N GLN A 60 -4.25 4.07 -0.35
CA GLN A 60 -4.57 3.46 0.96
C GLN A 60 -6.06 3.11 1.07
N GLN A 61 -6.97 3.95 0.58
CA GLN A 61 -8.40 3.63 0.58
C GLN A 61 -8.73 2.40 -0.28
N ASN A 62 -8.06 2.24 -1.43
CA ASN A 62 -8.19 1.02 -2.24
C ASN A 62 -7.72 -0.22 -1.48
N LEU A 63 -6.59 -0.14 -0.76
CA LEU A 63 -6.10 -1.23 0.08
C LEU A 63 -7.03 -1.55 1.25
N VAL A 64 -7.67 -0.55 1.85
CA VAL A 64 -8.71 -0.76 2.87
C VAL A 64 -9.89 -1.53 2.28
N GLN A 65 -10.36 -1.18 1.09
CA GLN A 65 -11.43 -1.95 0.42
C GLN A 65 -11.00 -3.39 0.15
N LEU A 66 -9.77 -3.61 -0.33
CA LEU A 66 -9.24 -4.96 -0.55
C LEU A 66 -9.12 -5.75 0.78
N SER A 67 -8.68 -5.11 1.86
CA SER A 67 -8.58 -5.71 3.20
C SER A 67 -9.93 -6.17 3.74
N LEU A 68 -10.94 -5.29 3.65
CA LEU A 68 -12.30 -5.61 4.04
C LEU A 68 -12.86 -6.74 3.17
N GLY A 69 -12.57 -6.71 1.88
CA GLY A 69 -12.94 -7.77 0.95
C GLY A 69 -12.33 -9.12 1.33
N LEU A 70 -11.04 -9.15 1.67
CA LEU A 70 -10.32 -10.36 2.04
C LEU A 70 -10.85 -10.94 3.36
N SER A 71 -11.10 -10.06 4.33
CA SER A 71 -11.70 -10.43 5.63
C SER A 71 -13.10 -11.00 5.45
N SER A 72 -13.94 -10.35 4.62
CA SER A 72 -15.28 -10.84 4.28
C SER A 72 -15.23 -12.20 3.59
N TYR A 73 -14.36 -12.35 2.59
CA TYR A 73 -14.16 -13.62 1.89
C TYR A 73 -13.75 -14.73 2.86
N ALA A 74 -12.75 -14.47 3.72
CA ALA A 74 -12.27 -15.44 4.70
C ALA A 74 -13.37 -15.84 5.70
N LEU A 75 -14.20 -14.90 6.14
CA LEU A 75 -15.34 -15.18 7.02
C LEU A 75 -16.36 -16.11 6.36
N HIS A 76 -16.64 -15.92 5.07
CA HIS A 76 -17.62 -16.72 4.33
C HIS A 76 -17.09 -18.08 3.88
N HIS A 77 -15.80 -18.18 3.56
CA HIS A 77 -15.19 -19.38 2.97
C HIS A 77 -14.28 -20.16 3.94
N SER A 78 -13.98 -19.60 5.11
CA SER A 78 -13.02 -20.16 6.09
C SER A 78 -11.60 -20.35 5.55
N HIS A 79 -11.25 -19.63 4.48
CA HIS A 79 -9.92 -19.56 3.88
C HIS A 79 -9.82 -18.29 3.02
N TYR A 80 -8.61 -17.84 2.75
CA TYR A 80 -8.34 -16.75 1.82
C TYR A 80 -8.45 -17.20 0.36
N PRO A 81 -8.67 -16.27 -0.59
CA PRO A 81 -8.75 -16.60 -2.01
C PRO A 81 -7.48 -17.29 -2.52
N ILE A 82 -7.64 -18.24 -3.43
CA ILE A 82 -6.53 -18.91 -4.11
C ILE A 82 -5.89 -17.93 -5.09
N GLY A 83 -4.55 -17.85 -5.11
CA GLY A 83 -3.83 -16.89 -5.95
C GLY A 83 -4.11 -17.08 -7.44
N THR A 84 -4.07 -18.32 -7.89
CA THR A 84 -4.44 -18.72 -9.25
C THR A 84 -4.92 -20.16 -9.27
N ILE A 85 -5.90 -20.44 -10.14
CA ILE A 85 -6.39 -21.78 -10.40
C ILE A 85 -5.91 -22.21 -11.78
N ALA A 86 -5.26 -23.36 -11.85
CA ALA A 86 -4.79 -23.94 -13.12
C ALA A 86 -4.77 -25.46 -13.06
N LYS A 87 -4.76 -26.12 -14.23
CA LYS A 87 -4.73 -27.59 -14.30
C LYS A 87 -3.43 -28.18 -13.73
N ALA A 88 -2.30 -27.50 -13.94
CA ALA A 88 -1.00 -27.90 -13.46
C ALA A 88 -0.10 -26.68 -13.27
N GLY A 89 0.91 -26.82 -12.42
CA GLY A 89 2.01 -25.88 -12.29
C GLY A 89 3.30 -26.39 -12.97
N PRO A 90 4.33 -25.55 -13.09
CA PRO A 90 4.30 -24.13 -12.77
C PRO A 90 3.49 -23.31 -13.79
N VAL A 91 2.82 -22.25 -13.33
CA VAL A 91 2.01 -21.38 -14.19
C VAL A 91 2.92 -20.50 -15.05
N ARG A 92 2.65 -20.51 -16.35
CA ARG A 92 3.34 -19.66 -17.34
C ARG A 92 2.55 -18.37 -17.53
N SER A 93 3.25 -17.24 -17.64
CA SER A 93 2.67 -15.92 -17.88
C SER A 93 2.35 -15.71 -19.36
N GLU A 94 1.48 -16.58 -19.89
CA GLU A 94 1.04 -16.61 -21.28
C GLU A 94 -0.51 -16.59 -21.31
N PRO A 95 -1.14 -16.09 -22.38
CA PRO A 95 -2.60 -16.04 -22.52
C PRO A 95 -3.21 -17.42 -22.85
N VAL A 96 -2.71 -18.49 -22.22
CA VAL A 96 -3.11 -19.88 -22.43
C VAL A 96 -3.22 -20.56 -21.08
N GLY A 97 -4.36 -21.20 -20.81
CA GLY A 97 -4.62 -21.88 -19.53
C GLY A 97 -5.86 -21.34 -18.81
N TYR A 98 -6.24 -21.95 -17.70
CA TYR A 98 -7.46 -21.58 -16.96
C TYR A 98 -7.29 -20.22 -16.26
N HIS A 99 -6.27 -20.09 -15.41
CA HIS A 99 -5.72 -18.87 -14.81
C HIS A 99 -6.74 -17.89 -14.18
N HIS A 100 -7.86 -18.39 -13.65
CA HIS A 100 -8.72 -17.57 -12.78
C HIS A 100 -7.99 -17.25 -11.48
N ASN A 101 -8.06 -16.01 -11.01
CA ASN A 101 -7.22 -15.50 -9.92
C ASN A 101 -7.99 -15.13 -8.64
N TRP A 102 -7.23 -14.72 -7.62
CA TRP A 102 -7.76 -14.28 -6.34
C TRP A 102 -8.68 -13.05 -6.44
N ILE A 103 -8.40 -12.12 -7.36
CA ILE A 103 -9.20 -10.90 -7.57
C ILE A 103 -10.61 -11.26 -8.03
N SER A 104 -10.74 -12.18 -9.00
CA SER A 104 -12.04 -12.67 -9.47
C SER A 104 -12.88 -13.25 -8.32
N GLY A 105 -12.28 -13.93 -7.35
CA GLY A 105 -12.98 -14.40 -6.15
C GLY A 105 -13.40 -13.29 -5.18
N LEU A 106 -12.68 -12.16 -5.21
CA LEU A 106 -12.88 -11.03 -4.30
C LEU A 106 -13.95 -10.04 -4.76
N LEU A 107 -14.23 -9.97 -6.07
CA LEU A 107 -15.15 -9.00 -6.68
C LEU A 107 -16.50 -8.78 -5.97
N PRO A 108 -17.19 -9.81 -5.44
CA PRO A 108 -18.44 -9.60 -4.70
C PRO A 108 -18.28 -8.75 -3.43
N ASN A 109 -17.09 -8.72 -2.86
CA ASN A 109 -16.77 -8.05 -1.60
C ASN A 109 -16.10 -6.68 -1.81
N ILE A 110 -15.93 -6.22 -3.05
CA ILE A 110 -15.32 -4.92 -3.40
C ILE A 110 -16.18 -4.13 -4.40
N ASP A 111 -17.51 -4.17 -4.21
CA ASP A 111 -18.50 -3.46 -5.03
C ASP A 111 -18.49 -3.79 -6.54
N ALA A 112 -17.96 -4.96 -6.92
CA ALA A 112 -17.86 -5.42 -8.31
C ALA A 112 -18.69 -6.70 -8.59
N LYS A 113 -19.79 -6.91 -7.86
CA LYS A 113 -20.63 -8.11 -7.97
C LYS A 113 -21.19 -8.37 -9.38
N VAL A 114 -21.57 -7.33 -10.12
CA VAL A 114 -22.07 -7.49 -11.51
C VAL A 114 -20.98 -8.08 -12.41
N VAL A 115 -19.73 -7.64 -12.22
CA VAL A 115 -18.57 -8.18 -12.95
C VAL A 115 -18.36 -9.64 -12.57
N TYR A 116 -18.47 -9.97 -11.28
CA TYR A 116 -18.38 -11.35 -10.79
C TYR A 116 -19.41 -12.26 -11.48
N GLU A 117 -20.68 -11.88 -11.49
CA GLU A 117 -21.76 -12.72 -12.04
C GLU A 117 -21.60 -12.97 -13.54
N ALA A 118 -20.98 -12.04 -14.26
CA ALA A 118 -20.74 -12.17 -15.68
C ALA A 118 -19.61 -13.16 -16.04
N ILE A 119 -18.66 -13.44 -15.13
CA ILE A 119 -17.50 -14.30 -15.42
C ILE A 119 -17.96 -15.73 -15.70
N ASP A 120 -17.62 -16.23 -16.89
CA ASP A 120 -17.73 -17.64 -17.23
C ASP A 120 -16.56 -18.40 -16.61
N ARG A 121 -16.85 -19.16 -15.55
CA ARG A 121 -15.87 -19.92 -14.76
C ARG A 121 -15.67 -21.34 -15.29
N GLU A 122 -16.47 -21.80 -16.24
CA GLU A 122 -16.30 -23.13 -16.84
C GLU A 122 -15.21 -23.12 -17.91
N THR A 123 -14.85 -21.94 -18.41
CA THR A 123 -13.85 -21.75 -19.44
C THR A 123 -12.63 -21.00 -18.94
N SER A 124 -11.58 -20.96 -19.78
CA SER A 124 -10.38 -20.17 -19.53
C SER A 124 -10.73 -18.69 -19.36
N VAL A 125 -9.97 -18.00 -18.50
CA VAL A 125 -10.04 -16.54 -18.42
C VAL A 125 -9.77 -15.89 -19.79
N TYR A 126 -8.95 -16.50 -20.65
CA TYR A 126 -8.64 -15.98 -21.99
C TYR A 126 -9.66 -16.36 -23.07
N SER A 127 -10.69 -17.12 -22.73
CA SER A 127 -11.78 -17.50 -23.65
C SER A 127 -12.48 -16.25 -24.22
N PRO A 128 -12.95 -16.30 -25.48
CA PRO A 128 -13.80 -15.24 -26.03
C PRO A 128 -15.03 -14.91 -25.17
N SER A 129 -15.57 -15.87 -24.42
CA SER A 129 -16.70 -15.64 -23.49
C SER A 129 -16.37 -14.64 -22.36
N ASN A 130 -15.10 -14.55 -21.97
CA ASN A 130 -14.63 -13.64 -20.92
C ASN A 130 -13.96 -12.37 -21.47
N ALA A 131 -13.89 -12.19 -22.80
CA ALA A 131 -13.14 -11.10 -23.43
C ALA A 131 -13.66 -9.70 -23.03
N GLU A 132 -14.98 -9.52 -22.97
CA GLU A 132 -15.60 -8.25 -22.59
C GLU A 132 -15.27 -7.89 -21.13
N ILE A 133 -15.44 -8.83 -20.21
CA ILE A 133 -15.18 -8.64 -18.77
C ILE A 133 -13.72 -8.29 -18.53
N ARG A 134 -12.82 -8.96 -19.26
CA ARG A 134 -11.39 -8.69 -19.21
C ARG A 134 -11.01 -7.31 -19.71
N SER A 135 -11.84 -6.65 -20.51
CA SER A 135 -11.58 -5.29 -20.98
C SER A 135 -12.02 -4.22 -19.97
N LEU A 136 -12.79 -4.60 -18.93
CA LEU A 136 -13.28 -3.67 -17.93
C LEU A 136 -12.15 -3.17 -17.03
N SER A 137 -12.25 -1.89 -16.65
CA SER A 137 -11.41 -1.27 -15.63
C SER A 137 -12.16 -1.24 -14.31
N ILE A 138 -11.53 -1.71 -13.23
CA ILE A 138 -12.08 -1.70 -11.87
C ILE A 138 -11.35 -0.61 -11.09
N PRO A 139 -12.00 0.52 -10.75
CA PRO A 139 -11.33 1.66 -10.13
C PRO A 139 -10.57 1.32 -8.84
N THR A 140 -11.12 0.44 -8.00
CA THR A 140 -10.47 -0.01 -6.75
C THR A 140 -9.14 -0.73 -6.99
N LEU A 141 -8.90 -1.27 -8.18
CA LEU A 141 -7.67 -1.97 -8.53
C LEU A 141 -6.60 -1.03 -9.11
N ILE A 142 -6.87 0.26 -9.25
CA ILE A 142 -5.94 1.22 -9.87
C ILE A 142 -5.37 2.16 -8.82
N CYS A 143 -4.04 2.22 -8.73
CA CYS A 143 -3.33 3.21 -7.93
C CYS A 143 -3.36 4.57 -8.64
N PRO A 144 -3.77 5.68 -7.99
CA PRO A 144 -3.80 7.00 -8.63
C PRO A 144 -2.42 7.57 -8.98
N SER A 145 -1.35 7.06 -8.35
CA SER A 145 0.03 7.41 -8.70
C SER A 145 0.55 6.63 -9.90
N GLU A 146 -0.19 5.64 -10.39
CA GLU A 146 0.28 4.83 -11.49
C GLU A 146 0.34 5.56 -12.82
N THR A 147 1.44 5.37 -13.54
CA THR A 147 1.67 5.93 -14.86
C THR A 147 1.93 4.84 -15.92
N GLY A 148 1.15 4.86 -17.02
CA GLY A 148 1.51 4.10 -18.22
C GLY A 148 1.14 2.61 -18.23
N MET A 149 0.20 2.17 -17.38
CA MET A 149 -0.36 0.82 -17.42
C MET A 149 -1.62 0.70 -18.32
N ARG A 150 -1.94 -0.54 -18.71
CA ARG A 150 -3.20 -0.89 -19.40
C ARG A 150 -4.40 -0.53 -18.52
N GLN A 151 -5.49 -0.03 -19.11
CA GLN A 151 -6.69 0.37 -18.35
C GLN A 151 -7.38 -0.81 -17.62
N ASN A 152 -7.21 -2.03 -18.13
CA ASN A 152 -7.81 -3.25 -17.61
C ASN A 152 -6.83 -4.10 -16.78
N THR A 153 -5.86 -3.48 -16.12
CA THR A 153 -4.94 -4.16 -15.20
C THR A 153 -5.28 -3.86 -13.73
N THR A 154 -4.47 -4.41 -12.84
CA THR A 154 -4.47 -4.14 -11.40
C THR A 154 -3.10 -3.57 -11.00
N CYS A 155 -3.09 -2.66 -10.05
CA CYS A 155 -1.88 -2.16 -9.37
C CYS A 155 -1.59 -2.97 -8.10
N TYR A 156 -2.37 -4.01 -7.80
CA TYR A 156 -2.23 -4.83 -6.60
C TYR A 156 -2.06 -6.29 -6.98
N ALA A 157 -1.08 -6.96 -6.40
CA ALA A 157 -0.82 -8.37 -6.56
C ALA A 157 -0.83 -9.11 -5.24
N GLY A 158 -1.34 -10.34 -5.27
CA GLY A 158 -1.20 -11.28 -4.17
C GLY A 158 0.23 -11.80 -4.07
N ILE A 159 0.72 -12.02 -2.85
CA ILE A 159 2.05 -12.58 -2.63
C ILE A 159 2.00 -14.11 -2.69
N HIS A 160 2.66 -14.69 -3.69
CA HIS A 160 2.69 -16.14 -3.89
C HIS A 160 3.92 -16.81 -3.25
N ALA A 161 5.06 -16.11 -3.16
CA ALA A 161 6.30 -16.67 -2.62
C ALA A 161 7.20 -15.61 -1.99
N SER A 162 8.10 -16.03 -1.09
CA SER A 162 9.11 -15.16 -0.52
C SER A 162 10.32 -14.90 -1.43
N THR A 163 10.45 -15.65 -2.52
CA THR A 163 11.59 -15.62 -3.45
C THR A 163 11.12 -15.67 -4.90
N GLU A 164 11.99 -15.23 -5.84
CA GLU A 164 11.71 -15.38 -7.26
C GLU A 164 11.70 -16.87 -7.64
N THR A 165 10.49 -17.38 -7.82
CA THR A 165 10.20 -18.75 -8.22
C THR A 165 8.97 -18.73 -9.10
N PRO A 166 8.79 -19.74 -9.98
CA PRO A 166 7.55 -19.87 -10.72
C PRO A 166 6.36 -20.06 -9.78
N ILE A 167 5.18 -19.61 -10.21
CA ILE A 167 3.93 -19.82 -9.45
C ILE A 167 3.58 -21.31 -9.49
N ASP A 168 3.61 -21.96 -8.34
CA ASP A 168 3.42 -23.40 -8.22
C ASP A 168 2.80 -23.78 -6.86
N VAL A 169 2.34 -25.02 -6.74
CA VAL A 169 1.71 -25.59 -5.53
C VAL A 169 2.65 -25.69 -4.33
N THR A 170 3.95 -25.50 -4.56
CA THR A 170 5.02 -25.59 -3.56
C THR A 170 5.38 -24.24 -2.93
N ASN A 171 4.83 -23.13 -3.43
CA ASN A 171 5.21 -21.81 -2.92
C ASN A 171 4.80 -21.59 -1.45
N ASN A 172 5.47 -20.65 -0.79
CA ASN A 172 5.36 -20.37 0.64
C ASN A 172 4.61 -19.06 0.99
N GLY A 173 4.11 -18.31 0.00
CA GLY A 173 3.24 -17.17 0.26
C GLY A 173 1.80 -17.57 0.57
N VAL A 174 0.89 -16.59 0.60
CA VAL A 174 -0.52 -16.80 0.96
C VAL A 174 -1.39 -17.06 -0.27
N MET A 175 -1.07 -16.43 -1.40
CA MET A 175 -1.86 -16.50 -2.63
C MET A 175 -1.08 -17.19 -3.74
N PHE A 176 -1.19 -18.51 -3.84
CA PHE A 176 -0.47 -19.30 -4.85
C PHE A 176 -1.37 -20.37 -5.50
N LEU A 177 -0.78 -21.23 -6.33
CA LEU A 177 -1.51 -22.14 -7.20
C LEU A 177 -2.35 -23.17 -6.42
N ASN A 178 -3.66 -23.19 -6.71
CA ASN A 178 -4.63 -24.23 -6.32
C ASN A 178 -4.81 -24.52 -4.83
N LYS A 179 -4.10 -23.82 -3.92
CA LYS A 179 -4.18 -24.08 -2.48
C LYS A 179 -4.91 -22.95 -1.75
N PRO A 180 -6.01 -23.24 -1.05
CA PRO A 180 -6.61 -22.30 -0.12
C PRO A 180 -5.78 -22.28 1.18
N ILE A 181 -5.53 -21.08 1.71
CA ILE A 181 -4.79 -20.86 2.96
C ILE A 181 -5.73 -20.31 4.02
N ARG A 182 -5.63 -20.80 5.25
CA ARG A 182 -6.41 -20.36 6.41
C ARG A 182 -5.53 -19.56 7.37
N ASP A 183 -6.17 -18.82 8.28
CA ASP A 183 -5.48 -18.09 9.34
C ASP A 183 -4.55 -19.00 10.17
N SER A 184 -4.97 -20.24 10.43
CA SER A 184 -4.18 -21.24 11.17
C SER A 184 -2.92 -21.70 10.45
N ASP A 185 -2.84 -21.52 9.14
CA ASP A 185 -1.67 -21.91 8.33
C ASP A 185 -0.60 -20.82 8.30
N ILE A 186 -0.87 -19.65 8.90
CA ILE A 186 0.00 -18.47 8.91
C ILE A 186 0.66 -18.37 10.29
N THR A 187 1.72 -19.14 10.49
CA THR A 187 2.40 -19.28 11.78
C THR A 187 3.23 -18.06 12.16
N ASP A 188 3.62 -17.25 11.18
CA ASP A 188 4.45 -16.05 11.40
C ASP A 188 3.62 -14.88 11.94
N GLY A 189 2.28 -14.99 11.87
CA GLY A 189 1.29 -14.04 12.35
C GLY A 189 0.74 -13.13 11.25
N LEU A 190 -0.58 -12.90 11.27
CA LEU A 190 -1.29 -12.08 10.28
C LEU A 190 -0.73 -10.65 10.16
N SER A 191 -0.25 -10.05 11.25
CA SER A 191 0.34 -8.70 11.24
C SER A 191 1.72 -8.63 10.58
N TYR A 192 2.34 -9.78 10.30
CA TYR A 192 3.72 -9.89 9.81
C TYR A 192 3.81 -10.50 8.42
N THR A 193 2.76 -11.18 7.96
CA THR A 193 2.69 -11.72 6.60
C THR A 193 1.99 -10.75 5.65
N VAL A 194 2.65 -10.42 4.55
CA VAL A 194 2.10 -9.60 3.46
C VAL A 194 1.21 -10.47 2.59
N PHE A 195 -0.02 -10.00 2.37
CA PHE A 195 -1.00 -10.69 1.53
C PHE A 195 -1.03 -10.10 0.14
N VAL A 196 -1.09 -8.78 0.07
CA VAL A 196 -1.21 -8.02 -1.17
C VAL A 196 -0.18 -6.90 -1.14
N ALA A 197 0.43 -6.60 -2.26
CA ALA A 197 1.36 -5.50 -2.41
C ALA A 197 1.08 -4.74 -3.71
N GLU A 198 1.56 -3.51 -3.78
CA GLU A 198 1.58 -2.80 -5.05
C GLU A 198 2.45 -3.51 -6.08
N LYS A 199 2.01 -3.47 -7.33
CA LYS A 199 2.73 -4.05 -8.46
C LYS A 199 2.62 -3.17 -9.67
N LEU A 200 3.70 -3.17 -10.44
CA LEU A 200 3.76 -2.62 -11.78
C LEU A 200 4.05 -3.73 -12.78
N SER A 201 3.58 -3.54 -14.00
CA SER A 201 3.89 -4.38 -15.14
C SER A 201 4.10 -3.49 -16.35
N ARG A 202 4.91 -3.96 -17.30
CA ARG A 202 4.89 -3.35 -18.63
C ARG A 202 3.55 -3.59 -19.31
N PHE A 203 3.19 -2.66 -20.19
CA PHE A 203 1.96 -2.74 -20.98
C PHE A 203 1.85 -4.07 -21.76
N GLU A 204 2.93 -4.54 -22.38
CA GLU A 204 2.93 -5.74 -23.23
C GLU A 204 2.95 -7.05 -22.41
N GLU A 205 3.49 -7.01 -21.19
CA GLU A 205 3.64 -8.18 -20.31
C GLU A 205 2.39 -8.45 -19.46
N ASP A 206 1.46 -7.50 -19.38
CA ASP A 206 0.29 -7.60 -18.52
C ASP A 206 -0.95 -8.13 -19.25
N LEU A 207 -1.48 -9.26 -18.78
CA LEU A 207 -2.63 -9.96 -19.35
C LEU A 207 -3.97 -9.51 -18.74
N GLY A 208 -3.96 -8.47 -17.90
CA GLY A 208 -5.14 -7.87 -17.28
C GLY A 208 -5.44 -8.39 -15.87
N TRP A 209 -6.35 -7.68 -15.18
CA TRP A 209 -6.63 -7.87 -13.76
C TRP A 209 -7.15 -9.26 -13.39
N SER A 210 -7.78 -9.99 -14.32
CA SER A 210 -8.36 -11.31 -14.05
C SER A 210 -7.37 -12.46 -14.26
N SER A 211 -6.18 -12.19 -14.83
CA SER A 211 -5.19 -13.20 -15.16
C SER A 211 -4.36 -13.60 -13.94
N GLY A 212 -4.47 -14.86 -13.52
CA GLY A 212 -3.74 -15.49 -12.42
C GLY A 212 -2.30 -15.87 -12.76
N THR A 213 -1.54 -14.89 -13.23
CA THR A 213 -0.12 -14.99 -13.62
C THR A 213 0.65 -13.84 -12.95
N ARG A 214 1.79 -13.41 -13.50
CA ARG A 214 2.43 -12.13 -13.13
C ARG A 214 1.51 -10.91 -13.30
N SER A 215 0.35 -11.03 -13.93
CA SER A 215 -0.61 -9.92 -14.01
C SER A 215 -1.35 -9.65 -12.70
N SER A 216 -1.33 -10.58 -11.73
CA SER A 216 -1.98 -10.43 -10.43
C SER A 216 -1.24 -11.06 -9.24
N LEU A 217 -0.06 -11.64 -9.46
CA LEU A 217 0.78 -12.25 -8.42
C LEU A 217 2.21 -11.70 -8.45
N ARG A 218 2.83 -11.62 -7.27
CA ARG A 218 4.22 -11.18 -7.07
C ARG A 218 4.90 -12.01 -5.98
N ASN A 219 6.22 -11.99 -6.00
CA ASN A 219 7.04 -12.47 -4.88
C ASN A 219 7.75 -11.31 -4.19
N THR A 220 8.35 -11.62 -3.04
CA THR A 220 9.17 -10.67 -2.26
C THR A 220 10.66 -10.95 -2.39
N GLY A 221 11.07 -11.63 -3.48
CA GLY A 221 12.46 -12.03 -3.72
C GLY A 221 13.34 -10.91 -4.29
N HIS A 222 12.74 -9.82 -4.74
CA HIS A 222 13.42 -8.63 -5.26
C HIS A 222 13.22 -7.45 -4.31
N GLN A 223 14.18 -6.54 -4.33
CA GLN A 223 14.02 -5.24 -3.70
C GLN A 223 12.81 -4.52 -4.30
N ILE A 224 12.03 -3.84 -3.45
CA ILE A 224 10.92 -3.01 -3.93
C ILE A 224 11.47 -2.05 -4.98
N ASN A 225 10.78 -1.94 -6.11
CA ASN A 225 11.17 -1.10 -7.24
C ASN A 225 12.46 -1.51 -7.99
N ALA A 226 13.05 -2.68 -7.72
CA ALA A 226 14.23 -3.17 -8.44
C ALA A 226 14.04 -3.22 -9.96
N GLU A 227 12.80 -3.48 -10.40
CA GLU A 227 12.46 -3.61 -11.82
C GLU A 227 12.00 -2.32 -12.48
N LEU A 228 11.94 -1.17 -11.79
CA LEU A 228 11.40 0.07 -12.37
C LEU A 228 12.12 0.49 -13.65
N ALA A 229 13.45 0.38 -13.68
CA ALA A 229 14.24 0.69 -14.87
C ALA A 229 13.87 -0.21 -16.06
N ARG A 230 13.56 -1.48 -15.80
CA ARG A 230 13.07 -2.42 -16.80
C ARG A 230 11.65 -2.03 -17.24
N ILE A 231 10.75 -1.81 -16.29
CA ILE A 231 9.32 -1.58 -16.55
C ILE A 231 9.06 -0.25 -17.27
N ARG A 232 9.77 0.82 -16.89
CA ARG A 232 9.58 2.18 -17.42
C ARG A 232 10.62 2.58 -18.47
N GLY A 233 11.70 1.83 -18.61
CA GLY A 233 12.78 2.13 -19.55
C GLY A 233 12.40 1.89 -21.02
N PRO A 234 13.17 2.48 -21.96
CA PRO A 234 12.99 2.26 -23.39
C PRO A 234 13.25 0.79 -23.79
N GLN A 235 12.48 0.29 -24.75
CA GLN A 235 12.55 -1.10 -25.22
C GLN A 235 13.77 -1.36 -26.11
N GLY A 236 14.46 -2.47 -25.85
CA GLY A 236 15.39 -3.09 -26.79
C GLY A 236 14.77 -4.35 -27.42
N PRO A 237 15.18 -4.76 -28.63
CA PRO A 237 14.55 -5.86 -29.39
C PRO A 237 14.61 -7.25 -28.73
N ASP A 238 15.43 -7.45 -27.69
CA ASP A 238 15.67 -8.75 -27.05
C ASP A 238 15.27 -8.82 -25.57
N GLN A 239 14.38 -7.94 -25.09
CA GLN A 239 13.93 -7.96 -23.68
C GLN A 239 12.67 -8.80 -23.45
N GLU A 240 12.61 -10.00 -24.04
CA GLU A 240 11.57 -10.97 -23.71
C GLU A 240 11.85 -11.55 -22.31
N VAL A 241 10.85 -11.46 -21.43
CA VAL A 241 10.95 -11.95 -20.06
C VAL A 241 10.44 -13.37 -20.02
N ASP A 242 11.26 -14.32 -19.57
CA ASP A 242 10.92 -15.75 -19.43
C ASP A 242 9.50 -15.91 -18.87
N ALA A 243 8.65 -16.71 -19.52
CA ALA A 243 7.25 -16.92 -19.14
C ALA A 243 7.04 -17.36 -17.67
N LEU A 244 8.01 -18.01 -17.05
CA LEU A 244 7.96 -18.46 -15.66
C LEU A 244 8.38 -17.39 -14.65
N TYR A 245 9.01 -16.30 -15.10
CA TYR A 245 9.31 -15.16 -14.25
C TYR A 245 8.04 -14.52 -13.71
N VAL A 246 8.05 -14.03 -12.47
CA VAL A 246 6.89 -13.38 -11.86
C VAL A 246 7.19 -11.93 -11.52
N GLY A 247 8.37 -11.65 -10.96
CA GLY A 247 8.79 -10.31 -10.58
C GLY A 247 8.34 -9.88 -9.19
N GLY A 248 8.84 -8.73 -8.79
CA GLY A 248 8.75 -8.20 -7.43
C GLY A 248 7.74 -7.07 -7.24
N ILE A 249 7.69 -6.59 -6.01
CA ILE A 249 6.86 -5.45 -5.62
C ILE A 249 7.37 -4.18 -6.30
N ALA A 250 6.46 -3.39 -6.86
CA ALA A 250 6.81 -2.12 -7.50
C ALA A 250 5.67 -1.12 -7.40
N SER A 251 6.02 0.17 -7.33
CA SER A 251 5.09 1.29 -7.21
C SER A 251 5.71 2.58 -7.76
N ASP A 252 4.89 3.44 -8.33
CA ASP A 252 5.28 4.79 -8.75
C ASP A 252 5.30 5.78 -7.57
N HIS A 253 4.97 5.34 -6.34
CA HIS A 253 5.12 6.16 -5.15
C HIS A 253 6.60 6.44 -4.85
N PRO A 254 6.99 7.70 -4.56
CA PRO A 254 8.37 8.02 -4.21
C PRO A 254 8.89 7.26 -2.97
N GLY A 255 9.98 6.53 -3.15
CA GLY A 255 10.76 5.91 -2.07
C GLY A 255 10.20 4.60 -1.51
N GLY A 256 9.20 3.97 -2.15
CA GLY A 256 8.65 2.72 -1.63
C GLY A 256 7.32 2.30 -2.24
N ALA A 257 6.69 1.32 -1.60
CA ALA A 257 5.41 0.74 -2.00
C ALA A 257 4.52 0.45 -0.78
N HIS A 258 3.21 0.44 -0.99
CA HIS A 258 2.25 -0.01 0.00
C HIS A 258 2.10 -1.53 0.00
N LEU A 259 2.12 -2.11 1.21
CA LEU A 259 1.88 -3.51 1.49
C LEU A 259 0.63 -3.62 2.37
N LEU A 260 -0.20 -4.62 2.10
CA LEU A 260 -1.34 -5.01 2.92
C LEU A 260 -1.00 -6.30 3.67
N MET A 261 -1.00 -6.21 5.00
CA MET A 261 -0.76 -7.31 5.91
C MET A 261 -2.02 -8.17 6.08
N GLY A 262 -1.87 -9.42 6.47
CA GLY A 262 -2.98 -10.33 6.76
C GLY A 262 -3.92 -9.84 7.88
N SER A 263 -3.42 -9.02 8.80
CA SER A 263 -4.22 -8.39 9.87
C SER A 263 -5.15 -7.28 9.36
N GLY A 264 -5.00 -6.88 8.09
CA GLY A 264 -5.69 -5.75 7.48
C GLY A 264 -4.96 -4.41 7.62
N GLU A 265 -3.84 -4.38 8.34
CA GLU A 265 -2.98 -3.20 8.39
C GLU A 265 -2.29 -2.98 7.03
N TYR A 266 -2.23 -1.74 6.56
CA TYR A 266 -1.41 -1.38 5.40
C TYR A 266 -0.16 -0.62 5.85
N LYS A 267 1.00 -0.97 5.30
CA LYS A 267 2.30 -0.37 5.63
C LYS A 267 2.95 0.17 4.37
N PHE A 268 3.43 1.41 4.41
CA PHE A 268 4.35 1.90 3.39
C PHE A 268 5.75 1.43 3.74
N ARG A 269 6.41 0.70 2.84
CA ARG A 269 7.77 0.19 3.04
C ARG A 269 8.72 0.83 2.04
N SER A 270 9.90 1.19 2.53
CA SER A 270 10.92 1.84 1.70
C SER A 270 11.47 0.86 0.67
N ASP A 271 11.79 1.37 -0.51
CA ASP A 271 12.61 0.67 -1.51
C ASP A 271 14.01 0.29 -1.01
N THR A 272 14.50 0.94 0.04
CA THR A 272 15.78 0.62 0.70
C THR A 272 15.67 -0.30 1.91
N MET A 273 14.49 -0.88 2.20
CA MET A 273 14.33 -1.78 3.34
C MET A 273 15.21 -3.04 3.21
N ASP A 274 15.52 -3.65 4.34
CA ASP A 274 16.28 -4.90 4.38
C ASP A 274 15.55 -6.02 3.62
N MET A 275 16.28 -6.69 2.75
CA MET A 275 15.74 -7.74 1.87
C MET A 275 15.35 -9.00 2.63
N GLU A 276 16.05 -9.34 3.71
CA GLU A 276 15.70 -10.51 4.51
C GLU A 276 14.36 -10.28 5.22
N ILE A 277 14.16 -9.07 5.76
CA ILE A 277 12.88 -8.67 6.34
C ILE A 277 11.76 -8.75 5.31
N LEU A 278 11.99 -8.23 4.09
CA LEU A 278 11.00 -8.28 3.01
C LEU A 278 10.64 -9.73 2.62
N ARG A 279 11.64 -10.62 2.56
CA ARG A 279 11.45 -12.04 2.24
C ARG A 279 10.69 -12.76 3.35
N GLN A 280 11.02 -12.50 4.62
CA GLN A 280 10.29 -13.06 5.77
C GLN A 280 8.83 -12.61 5.76
N MET A 281 8.55 -11.34 5.45
CA MET A 281 7.19 -10.83 5.29
C MET A 281 6.40 -11.52 4.17
N GLY A 282 7.06 -12.01 3.11
CA GLY A 282 6.40 -12.72 2.00
C GLY A 282 6.17 -14.22 2.24
N SER A 283 6.67 -14.76 3.35
CA SER A 283 6.41 -16.15 3.76
C SER A 283 5.22 -16.21 4.71
N ARG A 284 4.37 -17.24 4.57
CA ARG A 284 3.29 -17.53 5.54
C ARG A 284 3.80 -18.29 6.77
N SER A 285 4.88 -19.04 6.58
CA SER A 285 5.48 -19.92 7.56
C SER A 285 6.98 -19.98 7.31
N GLY A 286 7.81 -19.59 8.28
CA GLY A 286 9.26 -19.58 8.10
C GLY A 286 10.03 -19.04 9.30
N ASP A 287 11.22 -18.51 9.04
CA ASP A 287 12.00 -17.85 10.07
C ASP A 287 11.27 -16.58 10.52
N PRO A 288 10.92 -16.47 11.81
CA PRO A 288 10.15 -15.34 12.30
C PRO A 288 10.92 -14.04 12.11
N LEU A 289 10.20 -12.95 11.76
CA LEU A 289 10.76 -11.60 11.82
C LEU A 289 11.49 -11.37 13.15
N PRO A 290 12.64 -10.66 13.16
CA PRO A 290 13.34 -10.35 14.40
C PRO A 290 12.39 -9.69 15.40
N LEU A 291 12.53 -10.01 16.69
CA LEU A 291 11.58 -9.59 17.74
C LEU A 291 11.36 -8.07 17.80
N GLU A 292 12.39 -7.28 17.47
CA GLU A 292 12.33 -5.81 17.39
C GLU A 292 11.32 -5.30 16.34
N TRP A 293 11.02 -6.10 15.31
CA TRP A 293 10.00 -5.80 14.28
C TRP A 293 8.63 -6.40 14.62
N LYS A 294 8.55 -7.19 15.70
CA LYS A 294 7.32 -7.81 16.22
C LYS A 294 6.73 -7.07 17.42
N SER A 295 7.37 -6.01 17.90
CA SER A 295 6.90 -5.22 19.03
C SER A 295 6.44 -3.84 18.57
N ASP A 296 5.15 -3.54 18.78
CA ASP A 296 4.57 -2.19 18.67
C ASP A 296 4.87 -1.31 19.91
N GLU A 297 5.82 -1.69 20.78
CA GLU A 297 6.18 -0.80 21.89
C GLU A 297 7.08 0.34 21.40
N PRO A 298 6.71 1.62 21.65
CA PRO A 298 7.64 2.72 21.43
C PRO A 298 8.90 2.45 22.24
N PRO A 299 10.09 2.80 21.73
CA PRO A 299 11.34 2.53 22.43
C PRO A 299 11.24 3.14 23.82
N SER A 300 11.23 2.30 24.85
CA SER A 300 11.31 2.76 26.22
C SER A 300 12.69 3.40 26.37
N GLU A 301 12.76 4.72 26.29
CA GLU A 301 13.91 5.47 26.81
C GLU A 301 14.06 5.06 28.27
N SER A 302 15.11 4.28 28.54
CA SER A 302 15.55 4.00 29.90
C SER A 302 16.07 5.31 30.49
N ILE A 303 15.18 6.04 31.17
CA ILE A 303 15.56 7.16 32.02
C ILE A 303 16.47 6.57 33.12
N PRO A 304 17.76 6.95 33.20
CA PRO A 304 18.62 6.46 34.27
C PRO A 304 18.12 7.07 35.58
N LEU A 305 17.67 6.21 36.50
CA LEU A 305 17.32 6.60 37.86
C LEU A 305 18.56 7.20 38.53
N VAL A 306 18.50 8.49 38.83
CA VAL A 306 19.48 9.16 39.69
C VAL A 306 19.22 8.69 41.11
N ASP A 307 20.16 7.93 41.67
CA ASP A 307 20.17 7.53 43.08
C ASP A 307 20.12 8.77 43.98
N SER A 308 18.98 8.93 44.67
CA SER A 308 18.80 9.95 45.69
C SER A 308 18.40 9.29 47.00
N ALA A 309 19.38 8.73 47.70
CA ALA A 309 19.21 8.30 49.09
C ALA A 309 20.53 8.44 49.88
N THR A 310 20.90 9.68 50.17
CA THR A 310 21.81 10.00 51.28
C THR A 310 21.17 11.06 52.17
N ALA A 311 20.60 10.63 53.30
CA ALA A 311 20.43 11.37 54.58
C ALA A 311 19.41 10.60 55.45
N ALA A 312 19.88 9.73 56.36
CA ALA A 312 20.18 10.06 57.75
C ALA A 312 18.94 10.15 58.66
N ALA A 313 18.72 9.11 59.48
CA ALA A 313 18.22 9.26 60.84
C ALA A 313 18.66 8.07 61.71
N ARG A 314 19.31 8.40 62.83
CA ARG A 314 19.87 7.55 63.89
C ARG A 314 18.79 6.81 64.67
N THR A 315 19.12 5.66 65.26
CA THR A 315 19.33 5.50 66.73
C THR A 315 19.93 4.12 67.08
N PRO A 316 20.58 3.96 68.26
CA PRO A 316 21.48 2.85 68.54
C PRO A 316 21.06 1.91 69.69
N ASN A 317 21.66 0.71 69.63
CA ASN A 317 22.18 -0.11 70.75
C ASN A 317 21.33 -1.21 71.41
N ASP A 318 22.10 -2.19 71.91
CA ASP A 318 21.84 -3.35 72.78
C ASP A 318 21.49 -4.65 72.04
N GLY A 319 22.20 -5.77 72.18
CA GLY A 319 23.30 -6.13 73.07
C GLY A 319 23.21 -7.64 73.37
N GLY A 320 24.30 -8.38 73.18
CA GLY A 320 24.52 -9.77 73.63
C GLY A 320 23.70 -10.85 72.90
N ASP A 321 24.06 -12.11 72.86
CA ASP A 321 25.27 -12.82 73.30
C ASP A 321 25.13 -14.26 72.77
N SER A 322 26.26 -14.83 72.36
CA SER A 322 26.67 -16.23 72.57
C SER A 322 25.95 -17.44 71.89
N ASN A 323 26.82 -18.41 71.58
CA ASN A 323 26.66 -19.85 71.35
C ASN A 323 26.33 -20.30 69.92
N THR A 324 27.25 -20.85 69.12
CA THR A 324 27.97 -22.17 69.18
C THR A 324 27.09 -23.40 69.41
N VAL A 325 27.37 -24.41 68.56
CA VAL A 325 27.10 -25.87 68.59
C VAL A 325 26.40 -26.26 67.28
N ASP A 326 27.13 -26.69 66.25
CA ASP A 326 27.63 -28.06 65.99
C ASP A 326 26.56 -29.12 65.68
N SER A 327 26.96 -30.00 64.76
CA SER A 327 26.50 -31.38 64.48
C SER A 327 25.47 -31.62 63.36
N ASP A 328 26.04 -32.13 62.26
CA ASP A 328 25.82 -33.47 61.69
C ASP A 328 24.60 -33.85 60.85
N GLY A 329 24.95 -34.55 59.76
CA GLY A 329 24.17 -35.60 59.09
C GLY A 329 23.38 -35.08 57.89
N GLY A 330 23.60 -35.48 56.64
CA GLY A 330 24.15 -36.74 56.13
C GLY A 330 23.04 -37.48 55.36
N GLY A 331 23.30 -37.80 54.08
CA GLY A 331 22.55 -38.76 53.25
C GLY A 331 21.35 -38.15 52.48
N SER A 332 21.41 -38.03 51.16
CA SER A 332 21.23 -39.09 50.14
C SER A 332 19.81 -39.65 50.09
N GLU A 333 19.02 -39.16 49.14
CA GLU A 333 18.56 -39.89 47.94
C GLU A 333 18.09 -38.89 46.88
#